data_AF-A0A7S3QTX2-F1
#
_entry.id   AF-A0A7S3QTX2-F1
#
_cell.length_a   1.000
_cell.length_b   1.000
_cell.length_c   1.000
_cell.angle_alpha   90.00
_cell.angle_beta   90.00
_cell.angle_gamma   90.00
#
_symmetry.space_group_name_H-M   'P 1'
#
loop_
_entity.id
_entity.type
_entity.pdbx_description
1 polymer ?
#
loop_
_entity_poly.entity_id
_entity_poly.type
_entity_poly.pdbx_seq_one_letter_code
_entity_poly.pdbx_strand_id
1 'polypeptide(L)'
;QQQQQQQQQQQQQQLHQQQQGLAESDFGNQVSVDASLLQQQGQQQQRQQGVSGSAPGGLKGREEVIGRGSGAAAPATPHGGMVDGGNLKAFVFGMINGAVGLPALIAFAAIVFQAPVFAPQLGSLCKMFFFSSAIHQLVFCARSTLPFAIGQVQDVGLIFLSAMATSIAAMCSDAGLPAEVALGTTLLTLSISTLVVGFFTVLVGKYRLAQLVQYVPLPVVGGYLGYVGYFCVAGGTGLGTSTTINTLHSWTQLLSTHSLIKIIPTVGTSLLLVTTLERCSHPLALPSALLAVPVLFHIVLAASGYTLKDAQDNGWVIQPPPADGRMQYFWQLWDMFNIRQHGLSGIYWPALVAQGPKLAGLFL
;
A
#
# COMPACT_ATOMS: atom_id res chain seq x y z
N GLN A 1 64.09 -19.85 4.65
CA GLN A 1 63.07 -19.24 5.54
C GLN A 1 62.32 -18.09 4.88
N GLN A 2 62.97 -17.05 4.35
CA GLN A 2 62.25 -15.95 3.64
C GLN A 2 61.47 -16.40 2.38
N GLN A 3 62.03 -17.32 1.57
CA GLN A 3 61.29 -17.88 0.42
C GLN A 3 60.05 -18.70 0.82
N GLN A 4 60.10 -19.40 1.96
CA GLN A 4 58.93 -20.14 2.47
C GLN A 4 57.84 -19.19 2.98
N GLN A 5 58.21 -18.06 3.60
CA GLN A 5 57.25 -17.04 4.00
C GLN A 5 56.59 -16.35 2.80
N GLN A 6 57.35 -16.08 1.73
CA GLN A 6 56.76 -15.54 0.49
C GLN A 6 55.81 -16.53 -0.19
N GLN A 7 56.15 -17.83 -0.22
CA GLN A 7 55.24 -18.85 -0.75
C GLN A 7 53.96 -18.98 0.09
N GLN A 8 54.05 -18.92 1.42
CA GLN A 8 52.86 -18.94 2.28
C GLN A 8 51.98 -17.69 2.11
N GLN A 9 52.57 -16.50 1.93
CA GLN A 9 51.81 -15.28 1.66
C GLN A 9 51.11 -15.33 0.31
N GLN A 10 51.77 -15.83 -0.73
CA GLN A 10 51.14 -16.02 -2.05
C GLN A 10 50.00 -17.05 -2.01
N GLN A 11 50.18 -18.13 -1.26
CA GLN A 11 49.15 -19.16 -1.09
C GLN A 11 47.95 -18.63 -0.30
N GLN A 12 48.16 -17.80 0.72
CA GLN A 12 47.08 -17.12 1.45
C GLN A 12 46.34 -16.10 0.58
N GLN A 13 47.04 -15.35 -0.27
CA GLN A 13 46.40 -14.42 -1.21
C GLN A 13 45.54 -15.14 -2.26
N GLN A 14 46.01 -16.29 -2.76
CA GLN A 14 45.23 -17.13 -3.67
C GLN A 14 43.99 -17.71 -3.00
N LEU A 15 44.10 -18.17 -1.75
CA LEU A 15 42.95 -18.63 -0.97
C LEU A 15 41.95 -17.50 -0.69
N HIS A 16 42.42 -16.28 -0.43
CA HIS A 16 41.56 -15.10 -0.25
C HIS A 16 40.82 -14.74 -1.54
N GLN A 17 41.49 -14.76 -2.69
CA GLN A 17 40.86 -14.53 -3.99
C GLN A 17 39.87 -15.64 -4.37
N GLN A 18 40.16 -16.89 -3.99
CA GLN A 18 39.25 -18.01 -4.22
C GLN A 18 38.01 -17.93 -3.31
N GLN A 19 38.17 -17.49 -2.06
CA GLN A 19 37.04 -17.22 -1.16
C GLN A 19 36.21 -16.01 -1.60
N GLN A 20 36.85 -14.96 -2.12
CA GLN A 20 36.14 -13.82 -2.72
C GLN A 20 35.39 -14.22 -3.99
N GLY A 21 35.99 -15.03 -4.87
CA GLY A 21 35.31 -15.55 -6.06
C GLY A 21 34.16 -16.52 -5.72
N LEU A 22 34.30 -17.33 -4.66
CA LEU A 22 33.21 -18.17 -4.15
C LEU A 22 32.09 -17.32 -3.54
N ALA A 23 32.42 -16.27 -2.78
CA ALA A 23 31.43 -15.33 -2.22
C ALA A 23 30.74 -14.50 -3.30
N GLU A 24 31.43 -14.10 -4.37
CA GLU A 24 30.83 -13.43 -5.53
C GLU A 24 29.98 -14.41 -6.36
N SER A 25 30.35 -15.69 -6.42
CA SER A 25 29.52 -16.72 -7.06
C SER A 25 28.28 -17.09 -6.25
N ASP A 26 28.39 -17.11 -4.91
CA ASP A 26 27.26 -17.32 -4.00
C ASP A 26 26.36 -16.10 -3.93
N PHE A 27 26.92 -14.89 -4.00
CA PHE A 27 26.16 -13.64 -4.10
C PHE A 27 25.51 -13.50 -5.48
N GLY A 28 26.20 -13.88 -6.56
CA GLY A 28 25.64 -13.97 -7.90
C GLY A 28 24.53 -15.03 -8.00
N ASN A 29 24.70 -16.18 -7.35
CA ASN A 29 23.66 -17.19 -7.22
C ASN A 29 22.51 -16.70 -6.34
N GLN A 30 22.75 -16.05 -5.20
CA GLN A 30 21.71 -15.48 -4.34
C GLN A 30 20.94 -14.35 -5.02
N VAL A 31 21.60 -13.47 -5.77
CA VAL A 31 20.94 -12.43 -6.57
C VAL A 31 20.18 -13.04 -7.75
N SER A 32 20.67 -14.14 -8.35
CA SER A 32 19.90 -14.88 -9.36
C SER A 32 18.72 -15.64 -8.75
N VAL A 33 18.83 -16.11 -7.51
CA VAL A 33 17.78 -16.76 -6.73
C VAL A 33 16.76 -15.74 -6.25
N ASP A 34 17.17 -14.53 -5.85
CA ASP A 34 16.28 -13.42 -5.44
C ASP A 34 15.62 -12.75 -6.65
N ALA A 35 16.32 -12.61 -7.77
CA ALA A 35 15.73 -12.17 -9.03
C ALA A 35 14.76 -13.23 -9.57
N SER A 36 15.07 -14.52 -9.43
CA SER A 36 14.14 -15.61 -9.77
C SER A 36 13.02 -15.78 -8.75
N LEU A 37 13.18 -15.35 -7.49
CA LEU A 37 12.14 -15.28 -6.45
C LEU A 37 11.21 -14.07 -6.64
N LEU A 38 11.72 -12.90 -7.04
CA LEU A 38 10.93 -11.73 -7.43
C LEU A 38 10.24 -11.96 -8.77
N GLN A 39 10.90 -12.65 -9.71
CA GLN A 39 10.29 -13.13 -10.94
C GLN A 39 9.34 -14.30 -10.68
N GLN A 40 9.55 -15.14 -9.64
CA GLN A 40 8.58 -16.13 -9.18
C GLN A 40 7.42 -15.51 -8.41
N GLN A 41 7.59 -14.41 -7.68
CA GLN A 41 6.49 -13.67 -7.04
C GLN A 41 5.66 -12.95 -8.10
N GLY A 42 6.32 -12.33 -9.09
CA GLY A 42 5.68 -11.83 -10.30
C GLY A 42 5.01 -12.95 -11.11
N GLN A 43 5.62 -14.13 -11.23
CA GLN A 43 5.05 -15.29 -11.90
C GLN A 43 3.99 -16.03 -11.07
N GLN A 44 3.98 -15.93 -9.73
CA GLN A 44 2.94 -16.45 -8.85
C GLN A 44 1.72 -15.54 -8.90
N GLN A 45 1.90 -14.22 -8.98
CA GLN A 45 0.85 -13.28 -9.35
C GLN A 45 0.35 -13.56 -10.78
N GLN A 46 1.23 -13.88 -11.75
CA GLN A 46 0.83 -14.30 -13.09
C GLN A 46 0.16 -15.69 -13.12
N ARG A 47 0.52 -16.65 -12.26
CA ARG A 47 -0.14 -17.98 -12.17
C ARG A 47 -1.51 -17.87 -11.53
N GLN A 48 -1.70 -16.99 -10.55
CA GLN A 48 -3.02 -16.71 -9.97
C GLN A 48 -3.94 -15.95 -10.95
N GLN A 49 -3.36 -15.21 -11.91
CA GLN A 49 -4.12 -14.46 -12.91
C GLN A 49 -4.19 -15.15 -14.29
N GLY A 50 -3.42 -16.20 -14.53
CA GLY A 50 -3.24 -16.86 -15.83
C GLY A 50 -3.90 -18.23 -16.00
N VAL A 51 -4.52 -18.82 -14.97
CA VAL A 51 -5.20 -20.13 -15.11
C VAL A 51 -6.68 -19.93 -15.45
N SER A 52 -6.92 -19.52 -16.69
CA SER A 52 -8.16 -19.80 -17.42
C SER A 52 -7.78 -20.15 -18.85
N GLY A 53 -7.30 -21.38 -19.04
CA GLY A 53 -7.08 -21.93 -20.36
C GLY A 53 -6.15 -23.12 -20.38
N SER A 54 -6.61 -24.29 -19.94
CA SER A 54 -6.03 -25.55 -20.40
C SER A 54 -7.06 -26.66 -20.42
N ALA A 55 -7.26 -27.26 -21.59
CA ALA A 55 -7.86 -28.57 -21.82
C ALA A 55 -7.23 -29.13 -23.13
N PRO A 56 -7.22 -30.46 -23.37
CA PRO A 56 -5.99 -31.25 -23.20
C PRO A 56 -5.52 -31.95 -24.49
N GLY A 57 -4.26 -32.41 -24.50
CA GLY A 57 -3.84 -33.56 -25.32
C GLY A 57 -2.45 -33.44 -25.97
N GLY A 58 -1.66 -34.52 -25.85
CA GLY A 58 -0.67 -34.88 -26.88
C GLY A 58 0.78 -35.09 -26.41
N LEU A 59 1.12 -36.35 -26.11
CA LEU A 59 2.48 -36.88 -25.99
C LEU A 59 3.23 -36.91 -27.35
N LYS A 60 4.51 -36.53 -27.33
CA LYS A 60 5.68 -36.95 -28.18
C LYS A 60 6.62 -35.75 -28.31
N GLY A 61 7.94 -35.79 -28.18
CA GLY A 61 8.97 -36.82 -28.00
C GLY A 61 10.33 -36.09 -27.99
N ARG A 62 11.35 -36.73 -27.41
CA ARG A 62 12.77 -36.32 -27.32
C ARG A 62 13.35 -35.77 -28.63
N GLU A 63 14.27 -34.80 -28.52
CA GLU A 63 15.68 -34.92 -28.96
C GLU A 63 16.56 -33.75 -28.45
N GLU A 64 17.75 -34.11 -27.96
CA GLU A 64 18.88 -33.22 -27.66
C GLU A 64 19.58 -32.77 -28.95
N VAL A 65 19.99 -31.49 -29.05
CA VAL A 65 21.16 -31.10 -29.87
C VAL A 65 21.90 -29.95 -29.18
N ILE A 66 23.17 -30.22 -28.86
CA ILE A 66 24.21 -29.28 -28.45
C ILE A 66 24.71 -28.53 -29.70
N GLY A 67 24.83 -27.20 -29.64
CA GLY A 67 25.47 -26.41 -30.70
C GLY A 67 25.87 -25.00 -30.26
N ARG A 68 27.17 -24.77 -30.10
CA ARG A 68 27.80 -23.43 -30.01
C ARG A 68 27.66 -22.70 -31.35
N GLY A 69 27.29 -21.42 -31.34
CA GLY A 69 27.29 -20.59 -32.55
C GLY A 69 27.02 -19.11 -32.30
N SER A 70 28.01 -18.29 -32.65
CA SER A 70 28.10 -16.82 -32.63
C SER A 70 26.87 -16.01 -33.10
N GLY A 71 26.60 -14.93 -32.36
CA GLY A 71 26.17 -13.59 -32.81
C GLY A 71 25.38 -13.41 -34.12
N ALA A 72 24.07 -13.21 -33.98
CA ALA A 72 23.29 -12.23 -34.74
C ALA A 72 22.00 -11.95 -33.94
N ALA A 73 21.71 -10.67 -33.65
CA ALA A 73 20.48 -10.28 -32.97
C ALA A 73 19.27 -10.68 -33.84
N ALA A 74 18.46 -11.60 -33.34
CA ALA A 74 17.22 -11.98 -34.00
C ALA A 74 16.28 -10.77 -34.05
N PRO A 75 15.59 -10.52 -35.18
CA PRO A 75 14.59 -9.48 -35.25
C PRO A 75 13.50 -9.78 -34.21
N ALA A 76 13.12 -8.77 -33.44
CA ALA A 76 12.06 -8.87 -32.44
C ALA A 76 10.81 -9.45 -33.11
N THR A 77 10.50 -10.70 -32.79
CA THR A 77 9.24 -11.32 -33.19
C THR A 77 8.12 -10.43 -32.65
N PRO A 78 7.14 -10.04 -33.47
CA PRO A 78 6.02 -9.25 -32.97
C PRO A 78 5.41 -10.02 -31.81
N HIS A 79 5.40 -9.40 -30.63
CA HIS A 79 4.79 -9.96 -29.45
C HIS A 79 3.41 -10.50 -29.85
N GLY A 80 3.26 -11.83 -29.80
CA GLY A 80 2.04 -12.51 -30.18
C GLY A 80 0.87 -11.80 -29.53
N GLY A 81 -0.07 -11.36 -30.36
CA GLY A 81 -1.24 -10.61 -29.93
C GLY A 81 -1.87 -11.32 -28.74
N MET A 82 -1.92 -10.63 -27.60
CA MET A 82 -2.79 -11.04 -26.51
C MET A 82 -4.18 -11.18 -27.12
N VAL A 83 -4.72 -12.39 -27.08
CA VAL A 83 -6.09 -12.67 -27.50
C VAL A 83 -6.99 -11.74 -26.69
N ASP A 84 -7.56 -10.74 -27.37
CA ASP A 84 -8.38 -9.69 -26.78
C ASP A 84 -9.44 -10.32 -25.89
N GLY A 85 -9.31 -10.10 -24.59
CA GLY A 85 -10.26 -10.57 -23.60
C GLY A 85 -11.65 -9.95 -23.72
N GLY A 86 -11.85 -9.02 -24.65
CA GLY A 86 -13.06 -8.24 -24.84
C GLY A 86 -13.34 -7.30 -23.66
N ASN A 87 -14.26 -6.36 -23.89
CA ASN A 87 -14.74 -5.40 -22.88
C ASN A 87 -15.23 -6.09 -21.60
N LEU A 88 -15.66 -7.36 -21.70
CA LEU A 88 -16.11 -8.17 -20.57
C LEU A 88 -14.99 -8.47 -19.57
N LYS A 89 -13.80 -8.89 -20.02
CA LYS A 89 -12.69 -9.15 -19.08
C LYS A 89 -12.24 -7.87 -18.40
N ALA A 90 -12.14 -6.76 -19.15
CA ALA A 90 -11.82 -5.46 -18.58
C ALA A 90 -12.84 -5.03 -17.51
N PHE A 91 -14.13 -5.23 -17.78
CA PHE A 91 -15.20 -4.96 -16.82
C PHE A 91 -15.08 -5.82 -15.55
N VAL A 92 -14.83 -7.13 -15.70
CA VAL A 92 -14.66 -8.05 -14.56
C VAL A 92 -13.44 -7.67 -13.73
N PHE A 93 -12.30 -7.37 -14.34
CA PHE A 93 -11.12 -6.90 -13.61
C PHE A 93 -11.37 -5.57 -12.90
N GLY A 94 -12.09 -4.64 -13.53
CA GLY A 94 -12.53 -3.40 -12.91
C GLY A 94 -13.40 -3.65 -11.67
N MET A 95 -14.35 -4.58 -11.75
CA MET A 95 -15.18 -4.97 -10.61
C MET A 95 -14.36 -5.61 -9.48
N ILE A 96 -13.45 -6.52 -9.80
CA ILE A 96 -12.55 -7.16 -8.83
C ILE A 96 -11.71 -6.10 -8.11
N ASN A 97 -11.07 -5.21 -8.86
CA ASN A 97 -10.26 -4.14 -8.30
C ASN A 97 -11.10 -3.15 -7.48
N GLY A 98 -12.33 -2.86 -7.90
CA GLY A 98 -13.26 -2.04 -7.13
C GLY A 98 -13.65 -2.69 -5.79
N ALA A 99 -13.98 -3.99 -5.80
CA ALA A 99 -14.35 -4.74 -4.60
C ALA A 99 -13.21 -4.82 -3.57
N VAL A 100 -11.95 -4.87 -4.04
CA VAL A 100 -10.76 -4.87 -3.17
C VAL A 100 -10.35 -3.46 -2.76
N GLY A 101 -10.38 -2.51 -3.69
CA GLY A 101 -9.88 -1.15 -3.50
C GLY A 101 -10.78 -0.29 -2.63
N LEU A 102 -12.10 -0.44 -2.71
CA LEU A 102 -13.02 0.39 -1.91
C LEU A 102 -12.83 0.22 -0.40
N PRO A 103 -12.81 -1.02 0.17
CA PRO A 103 -12.49 -1.21 1.59
C PRO A 103 -11.10 -0.69 1.96
N ALA A 104 -10.11 -0.89 1.09
CA ALA A 104 -8.74 -0.40 1.32
C ALA A 104 -8.70 1.13 1.43
N LEU A 105 -9.39 1.86 0.55
CA LEU A 105 -9.42 3.32 0.58
C LEU A 105 -10.13 3.89 1.82
N ILE A 106 -11.17 3.20 2.32
CA ILE A 106 -11.81 3.54 3.60
C ILE A 106 -10.83 3.35 4.75
N ALA A 107 -10.13 2.21 4.78
CA ALA A 107 -9.12 1.92 5.78
C ALA A 107 -7.97 2.95 5.74
N PHE A 108 -7.51 3.33 4.55
CA PHE A 108 -6.43 4.29 4.36
C PHE A 108 -6.82 5.69 4.88
N ALA A 109 -8.04 6.15 4.59
CA ALA A 109 -8.55 7.40 5.13
C ALA A 109 -8.62 7.36 6.66
N ALA A 110 -9.13 6.27 7.25
CA ALA A 110 -9.20 6.12 8.69
C ALA A 110 -7.83 6.06 9.38
N ILE A 111 -6.83 5.43 8.76
CA ILE A 111 -5.45 5.38 9.25
C ILE A 111 -4.79 6.77 9.19
N VAL A 112 -4.99 7.52 8.11
CA VAL A 112 -4.42 8.87 7.97
C VAL A 112 -5.07 9.84 8.96
N PHE A 113 -6.40 9.79 9.09
CA PHE A 113 -7.18 10.71 9.90
C PHE A 113 -7.63 10.09 11.23
N GLN A 114 -6.72 9.40 11.90
CA GLN A 114 -6.99 8.68 13.15
C GLN A 114 -7.16 9.58 14.38
N ALA A 115 -6.81 10.87 14.30
CA ALA A 115 -6.94 11.80 15.43
C ALA A 115 -8.42 12.13 15.70
N PRO A 116 -8.87 12.22 16.97
CA PRO A 116 -10.29 12.43 17.31
C PRO A 116 -10.93 13.67 16.68
N VAL A 117 -10.13 14.71 16.44
CA VAL A 117 -10.57 15.96 15.79
C VAL A 117 -11.12 15.74 14.37
N PHE A 118 -10.74 14.65 13.70
CA PHE A 118 -11.18 14.34 12.34
C PHE A 118 -12.36 13.38 12.27
N ALA A 119 -12.72 12.72 13.39
CA ALA A 119 -13.76 11.69 13.43
C ALA A 119 -15.12 12.16 12.87
N PRO A 120 -15.60 13.40 13.15
CA PRO A 120 -16.88 13.87 12.61
C PRO A 120 -16.90 14.02 11.08
N GLN A 121 -15.75 14.23 10.45
CA GLN A 121 -15.62 14.45 9.01
C GLN A 121 -15.02 13.24 8.28
N LEU A 122 -14.78 12.11 8.96
CA LEU A 122 -14.10 10.95 8.37
C LEU A 122 -14.81 10.41 7.13
N GLY A 123 -16.15 10.37 7.15
CA GLY A 123 -16.95 9.98 5.98
C GLY A 123 -16.74 10.91 4.77
N SER A 124 -16.56 12.22 5.00
CA SER A 124 -16.25 13.20 3.94
C SER A 124 -14.81 13.06 3.44
N LEU A 125 -13.87 12.76 4.34
CA LEU A 125 -12.46 12.51 3.99
C LEU A 125 -12.30 11.26 3.11
N CYS A 126 -13.09 10.20 3.36
CA CYS A 126 -13.12 9.02 2.48
C CYS A 126 -13.49 9.39 1.03
N LYS A 127 -14.41 10.35 0.81
CA LYS A 127 -14.77 10.82 -0.53
C LYS A 127 -13.58 11.43 -1.27
N MET A 128 -12.69 12.14 -0.57
CA MET A 128 -11.47 12.69 -1.17
C MET A 128 -10.49 11.60 -1.59
N PHE A 129 -10.38 10.49 -0.83
CA PHE A 129 -9.54 9.35 -1.18
C PHE A 129 -10.07 8.60 -2.42
N PHE A 130 -11.39 8.42 -2.51
CA PHE A 130 -12.04 7.87 -3.70
C PHE A 130 -11.81 8.75 -4.92
N PHE A 131 -12.01 10.06 -4.78
CA PHE A 131 -11.79 11.01 -5.87
C PHE A 131 -10.32 11.00 -6.33
N SER A 132 -9.37 11.06 -5.39
CA SER A 132 -7.95 10.98 -5.71
C SER A 132 -7.62 9.71 -6.48
N SER A 133 -8.07 8.54 -6.01
CA SER A 133 -7.80 7.26 -6.68
C SER A 133 -8.44 7.17 -8.06
N ALA A 134 -9.66 7.71 -8.24
CA ALA A 134 -10.30 7.78 -9.54
C ALA A 134 -9.47 8.61 -10.55
N ILE A 135 -8.93 9.75 -10.11
CA ILE A 135 -8.04 10.57 -10.94
C ILE A 135 -6.74 9.82 -11.27
N HIS A 136 -6.12 9.15 -10.29
CA HIS A 136 -4.92 8.34 -10.53
C HIS A 136 -5.17 7.25 -11.57
N GLN A 137 -6.26 6.48 -11.41
CA GLN A 137 -6.62 5.44 -12.36
C GLN A 137 -6.91 6.00 -13.76
N LEU A 138 -7.60 7.15 -13.86
CA LEU A 138 -7.86 7.81 -15.14
C LEU A 138 -6.55 8.19 -15.85
N VAL A 139 -5.62 8.82 -15.12
CA VAL A 139 -4.31 9.19 -15.67
C VAL A 139 -3.53 7.95 -16.11
N PHE A 140 -3.57 6.87 -15.33
CA PHE A 140 -2.90 5.61 -15.67
C PHE A 140 -3.52 4.97 -16.91
N CYS A 141 -4.85 4.89 -17.00
CA CYS A 141 -5.53 4.40 -18.20
C CYS A 141 -5.17 5.22 -19.45
N ALA A 142 -4.99 6.53 -19.33
CA ALA A 142 -4.71 7.42 -20.46
C ALA A 142 -3.22 7.47 -20.85
N ARG A 143 -2.30 7.29 -19.90
CA ARG A 143 -0.86 7.61 -20.09
C ARG A 143 0.08 6.46 -19.78
N SER A 144 -0.36 5.42 -19.07
CA SER A 144 0.50 4.28 -18.72
C SER A 144 0.78 3.43 -19.96
N THR A 145 2.01 2.98 -20.09
CA THR A 145 2.42 1.95 -21.07
C THR A 145 2.34 0.54 -20.49
N LEU A 146 1.98 0.40 -19.21
CA LEU A 146 1.87 -0.87 -18.51
C LEU A 146 0.40 -1.35 -18.52
N PRO A 147 0.11 -2.54 -19.10
CA PRO A 147 -1.26 -3.01 -19.31
C PRO A 147 -2.01 -3.41 -18.02
N PHE A 148 -1.28 -3.51 -16.90
CA PHE A 148 -1.80 -3.92 -15.58
C PHE A 148 -1.66 -2.81 -14.53
N ALA A 149 -1.45 -1.55 -14.95
CA ALA A 149 -1.23 -0.45 -14.01
C ALA A 149 -2.52 -0.10 -13.24
N ILE A 150 -2.45 -0.18 -11.92
CA ILE A 150 -3.52 0.23 -11.00
C ILE A 150 -3.12 1.56 -10.37
N GLY A 151 -3.92 2.61 -10.62
CA GLY A 151 -3.74 3.93 -10.06
C GLY A 151 -4.63 4.12 -8.84
N GLN A 152 -4.03 4.23 -7.65
CA GLN A 152 -4.73 4.40 -6.38
C GLN A 152 -3.83 5.12 -5.37
N VAL A 153 -4.42 5.57 -4.26
CA VAL A 153 -3.63 6.09 -3.14
C VAL A 153 -2.67 5.01 -2.64
N GLN A 154 -1.39 5.38 -2.47
CA GLN A 154 -0.33 4.45 -2.06
C GLN A 154 -0.37 4.18 -0.56
N ASP A 155 -0.29 2.91 -0.19
CA ASP A 155 -0.31 2.39 1.19
C ASP A 155 0.93 2.79 2.01
N VAL A 156 2.11 2.72 1.40
CA VAL A 156 3.39 3.13 2.00
C VAL A 156 3.35 4.59 2.48
N GLY A 157 2.79 5.50 1.67
CA GLY A 157 2.76 6.92 1.98
C GLY A 157 1.91 7.24 3.21
N LEU A 158 0.98 6.35 3.57
CA LEU A 158 0.05 6.55 4.69
C LEU A 158 0.76 6.68 6.03
N ILE A 159 1.93 6.06 6.18
CA ILE A 159 2.78 6.18 7.38
C ILE A 159 3.07 7.65 7.66
N PHE A 160 3.60 8.35 6.66
CA PHE A 160 4.00 9.74 6.80
C PHE A 160 2.78 10.67 6.79
N LEU A 161 1.77 10.38 5.97
CA LEU A 161 0.52 11.15 5.93
C LEU A 161 -0.19 11.10 7.30
N SER A 162 -0.30 9.92 7.91
CA SER A 162 -0.88 9.73 9.26
C SER A 162 -0.06 10.43 10.34
N ALA A 163 1.28 10.30 10.28
CA ALA A 163 2.16 10.98 11.23
C ALA A 163 2.08 12.51 11.11
N MET A 164 1.97 13.05 9.89
CA MET A 164 1.75 14.49 9.66
C MET A 164 0.38 14.93 10.18
N ALA A 165 -0.69 14.23 9.81
CA ALA A 165 -2.04 14.57 10.26
C ALA A 165 -2.19 14.52 11.79
N THR A 166 -1.66 13.49 12.43
CA THR A 166 -1.66 13.34 13.90
C THR A 166 -0.85 14.46 14.55
N SER A 167 0.32 14.78 14.01
CA SER A 167 1.18 15.85 14.52
C SER A 167 0.53 17.23 14.39
N ILE A 168 -0.13 17.52 13.27
CA ILE A 168 -0.86 18.78 13.05
C ILE A 168 -2.05 18.88 14.01
N ALA A 169 -2.81 17.80 14.18
CA ALA A 169 -3.93 17.75 15.12
C ALA A 169 -3.48 18.06 16.55
N ALA A 170 -2.38 17.44 17.01
CA ALA A 170 -1.81 17.70 18.33
C ALA A 170 -1.38 19.17 18.49
N MET A 171 -0.59 19.72 17.56
CA MET A 171 -0.14 21.11 17.66
C MET A 171 -1.28 22.13 17.62
N CYS A 172 -2.33 21.87 16.84
CA CYS A 172 -3.51 22.75 16.82
C CYS A 172 -4.30 22.66 18.12
N SER A 173 -4.43 21.46 18.68
CA SER A 173 -5.06 21.24 20.00
C SER A 173 -4.29 21.96 21.11
N ASP A 174 -2.97 21.84 21.13
CA ASP A 174 -2.10 22.48 22.13
C ASP A 174 -2.14 24.01 22.02
N ALA A 175 -2.32 24.54 20.80
CA ALA A 175 -2.51 25.96 20.54
C ALA A 175 -3.95 26.46 20.79
N GLY A 176 -4.88 25.59 21.21
CA GLY A 176 -6.29 25.93 21.44
C GLY A 176 -7.06 26.34 20.18
N LEU A 177 -6.62 25.87 19.01
CA LEU A 177 -7.22 26.20 17.73
C LEU A 177 -8.44 25.32 17.41
N PRO A 178 -9.43 25.83 16.66
CA PRO A 178 -10.62 25.06 16.31
C PRO A 178 -10.29 23.90 15.35
N ALA A 179 -11.12 22.85 15.39
CA ALA A 179 -11.00 21.65 14.57
C ALA A 179 -10.91 21.95 13.05
N GLU A 180 -11.63 22.97 12.59
CA GLU A 180 -11.62 23.40 11.18
C GLU A 180 -10.24 23.87 10.71
N VAL A 181 -9.47 24.53 11.59
CA VAL A 181 -8.10 24.96 11.30
C VAL A 181 -7.15 23.76 11.25
N ALA A 182 -7.29 22.80 12.19
CA ALA A 182 -6.51 21.57 12.17
C ALA A 182 -6.76 20.76 10.88
N LEU A 183 -8.03 20.63 10.49
CA LEU A 183 -8.47 19.94 9.28
C LEU A 183 -7.93 20.62 8.01
N GLY A 184 -8.14 21.93 7.87
CA GLY A 184 -7.68 22.68 6.71
C GLY A 184 -6.16 22.67 6.57
N THR A 185 -5.44 22.85 7.67
CA THR A 185 -3.97 22.78 7.72
C THR A 185 -3.48 21.38 7.32
N THR A 186 -4.14 20.33 7.81
CA THR A 186 -3.80 18.95 7.46
C THR A 186 -3.99 18.71 5.97
N LEU A 187 -5.18 19.00 5.44
CA LEU A 187 -5.49 18.78 4.02
C LEU A 187 -4.54 19.54 3.08
N LEU A 188 -4.24 20.80 3.40
CA LEU A 188 -3.29 21.59 2.63
C LEU A 188 -1.88 21.00 2.70
N THR A 189 -1.42 20.60 3.89
CA THR A 189 -0.10 20.01 4.08
C THR A 189 0.03 18.69 3.31
N LEU A 190 -0.95 17.80 3.41
CA LEU A 190 -0.93 16.52 2.69
C LEU A 190 -0.96 16.73 1.16
N SER A 191 -1.72 17.73 0.69
CA SER A 191 -1.77 18.09 -0.74
C SER A 191 -0.41 18.61 -1.23
N ILE A 192 0.25 19.48 -0.48
CA ILE A 192 1.60 19.97 -0.82
C ILE A 192 2.60 18.81 -0.78
N SER A 193 2.59 17.98 0.25
CA SER A 193 3.49 16.84 0.38
C SER A 193 3.37 15.88 -0.80
N THR A 194 2.14 15.52 -1.19
CA THR A 194 1.89 14.61 -2.34
C THR A 194 2.29 15.23 -3.68
N LEU A 195 2.07 16.54 -3.87
CA LEU A 195 2.57 17.26 -5.05
C LEU A 195 4.10 17.28 -5.12
N VAL A 196 4.77 17.53 -4.00
CA VAL A 196 6.24 17.55 -3.92
C VAL A 196 6.81 16.16 -4.21
N VAL A 197 6.24 15.11 -3.62
CA VAL A 197 6.63 13.72 -3.90
C VAL A 197 6.44 13.41 -5.38
N GLY A 198 5.25 13.71 -5.95
CA GLY A 198 4.98 13.47 -7.37
C GLY A 198 5.96 14.20 -8.29
N PHE A 199 6.30 15.46 -7.97
CA PHE A 199 7.32 16.22 -8.70
C PHE A 199 8.69 15.52 -8.65
N PHE A 200 9.15 15.13 -7.47
CA PHE A 200 10.44 14.46 -7.35
C PHE A 200 10.44 13.05 -7.96
N THR A 201 9.35 12.29 -7.90
CA THR A 201 9.20 11.00 -8.60
C THR A 201 9.34 11.17 -10.10
N VAL A 202 8.77 12.25 -10.67
CA VAL A 202 8.98 12.60 -12.09
C VAL A 202 10.45 12.90 -12.39
N LEU A 203 11.15 13.62 -11.50
CA LEU A 203 12.59 13.87 -11.66
C LEU A 203 13.41 12.59 -11.59
N VAL A 204 13.11 11.68 -10.65
CA VAL A 204 13.77 10.38 -10.52
C VAL A 204 13.61 9.56 -11.81
N GLY A 205 12.40 9.52 -12.36
CA GLY A 205 12.12 8.85 -13.63
C GLY A 205 12.85 9.51 -14.81
N LYS A 206 12.82 10.84 -14.91
CA LYS A 206 13.46 11.61 -15.99
C LYS A 206 14.98 11.44 -16.02
N TYR A 207 15.64 11.46 -14.86
CA TYR A 207 17.09 11.34 -14.75
C TYR A 207 17.58 9.90 -14.60
N ARG A 208 16.68 8.90 -14.68
CA ARG A 208 17.01 7.47 -14.52
C ARG A 208 17.72 7.16 -13.19
N LEU A 209 17.38 7.93 -12.15
CA LEU A 209 17.95 7.80 -10.81
C LEU A 209 17.47 6.52 -10.09
N ALA A 210 16.53 5.77 -10.68
CA ALA A 210 16.11 4.46 -10.17
C ALA A 210 17.29 3.48 -10.00
N GLN A 211 18.37 3.65 -10.76
CA GLN A 211 19.58 2.86 -10.60
C GLN A 211 20.25 3.07 -9.22
N LEU A 212 19.97 4.17 -8.52
CA LEU A 212 20.55 4.43 -7.20
C LEU A 212 19.93 3.54 -6.10
N VAL A 213 18.70 3.04 -6.31
CA VAL A 213 18.02 2.13 -5.37
C VAL A 213 18.84 0.86 -5.13
N GLN A 214 19.63 0.45 -6.12
CA GLN A 214 20.51 -0.72 -6.05
C GLN A 214 21.64 -0.58 -5.01
N TYR A 215 21.96 0.64 -4.57
CA TYR A 215 23.00 0.90 -3.57
C TYR A 215 22.46 0.94 -2.14
N VAL A 216 21.14 0.81 -1.94
CA VAL A 216 20.55 0.79 -0.61
C VAL A 216 20.94 -0.52 0.09
N PRO A 217 21.62 -0.48 1.24
CA PRO A 217 22.00 -1.69 1.95
C PRO A 217 20.78 -2.54 2.33
N LEU A 218 20.87 -3.86 2.17
CA LEU A 218 19.80 -4.80 2.53
C LEU A 218 19.25 -4.59 3.96
N PRO A 219 20.06 -4.30 5.00
CA PRO A 219 19.54 -4.03 6.34
C PRO A 219 18.58 -2.82 6.40
N VAL A 220 18.79 -1.80 5.55
CA VAL A 220 17.92 -0.61 5.50
C VAL A 220 16.57 -0.97 4.89
N VAL A 221 16.59 -1.72 3.78
CA VAL A 221 15.36 -2.21 3.13
C VAL A 221 14.59 -3.13 4.08
N GLY A 222 15.28 -4.03 4.77
CA GLY A 222 14.68 -4.93 5.76
C GLY A 222 14.04 -4.19 6.93
N GLY A 223 14.72 -3.18 7.50
CA GLY A 223 14.18 -2.36 8.58
C GLY A 223 12.92 -1.58 8.14
N TYR A 224 12.95 -1.01 6.94
CA TYR A 224 11.81 -0.31 6.36
C TYR A 224 10.61 -1.24 6.14
N LEU A 225 10.80 -2.39 5.48
CA LEU A 225 9.73 -3.38 5.26
C LEU A 225 9.18 -3.94 6.58
N GLY A 226 10.04 -4.17 7.57
CA GLY A 226 9.63 -4.58 8.91
C GLY A 226 8.72 -3.54 9.58
N TYR A 227 9.06 -2.25 9.46
CA TYR A 227 8.22 -1.18 9.98
C TYR A 227 6.88 -1.05 9.23
N VAL A 228 6.88 -1.17 7.90
CA VAL A 228 5.64 -1.18 7.10
C VAL A 228 4.72 -2.31 7.55
N GLY A 229 5.26 -3.52 7.76
CA GLY A 229 4.51 -4.65 8.31
C GLY A 229 3.92 -4.35 9.69
N TYR A 230 4.72 -3.82 10.61
CA TYR A 230 4.25 -3.38 11.93
C TYR A 230 3.13 -2.32 11.82
N PHE A 231 3.31 -1.31 10.97
CA PHE A 231 2.34 -0.24 10.75
C PHE A 231 1.01 -0.78 10.23
N CYS A 232 1.02 -1.71 9.27
CA CYS A 232 -0.20 -2.35 8.79
C CYS A 232 -0.92 -3.13 9.89
N VAL A 233 -0.19 -3.86 10.75
CA VAL A 233 -0.77 -4.61 11.86
C VAL A 233 -1.32 -3.65 12.93
N ALA A 234 -0.58 -2.62 13.31
CA ALA A 234 -1.01 -1.62 14.29
C ALA A 234 -2.21 -0.81 13.78
N GLY A 235 -2.16 -0.28 12.56
CA GLY A 235 -3.24 0.49 11.94
C GLY A 235 -4.48 -0.35 11.68
N GLY A 236 -4.31 -1.57 11.17
CA GLY A 236 -5.42 -2.50 10.92
C GLY A 236 -6.11 -2.97 12.21
N THR A 237 -5.33 -3.28 13.25
CA THR A 237 -5.88 -3.64 14.57
C THR A 237 -6.58 -2.44 15.20
N GLY A 238 -5.98 -1.26 15.14
CA GLY A 238 -6.56 -0.04 15.67
C GLY A 238 -7.86 0.35 14.98
N LEU A 239 -7.95 0.15 13.66
CA LEU A 239 -9.18 0.32 12.89
C LEU A 239 -10.28 -0.65 13.38
N GLY A 240 -9.94 -1.93 13.52
CA GLY A 240 -10.88 -2.97 13.93
C GLY A 240 -11.40 -2.82 15.37
N THR A 241 -10.57 -2.30 16.28
CA THR A 241 -10.96 -2.07 17.69
C THR A 241 -11.39 -0.64 17.99
N SER A 242 -11.42 0.24 16.98
CA SER A 242 -11.67 1.68 17.15
C SER A 242 -10.73 2.34 18.16
N THR A 243 -9.48 1.90 18.22
CA THR A 243 -8.46 2.37 19.17
C THR A 243 -7.23 2.87 18.41
N THR A 244 -6.68 4.02 18.78
CA THR A 244 -5.48 4.54 18.11
C THR A 244 -4.21 3.88 18.67
N ILE A 245 -3.53 3.05 17.86
CA ILE A 245 -2.30 2.35 18.25
C ILE A 245 -1.07 3.11 17.76
N ASN A 246 -0.60 4.06 18.57
CA ASN A 246 0.58 4.89 18.24
C ASN A 246 1.83 4.56 19.07
N THR A 247 1.65 3.96 20.24
CA THR A 247 2.75 3.68 21.17
C THR A 247 2.71 2.23 21.63
N LEU A 248 3.84 1.73 22.14
CA LEU A 248 3.88 0.39 22.76
C LEU A 248 2.89 0.27 23.93
N HIS A 249 2.65 1.36 24.66
CA HIS A 249 1.66 1.37 25.74
C HIS A 249 0.22 1.24 25.22
N SER A 250 -0.09 1.82 24.05
CA SER A 250 -1.42 1.72 23.42
C SER A 250 -1.85 0.27 23.17
N TRP A 251 -0.91 -0.66 22.98
CA TRP A 251 -1.22 -2.09 22.84
C TRP A 251 -1.89 -2.68 24.08
N THR A 252 -1.58 -2.17 25.27
CA THR A 252 -2.21 -2.65 26.51
C THR A 252 -3.69 -2.26 26.58
N GLN A 253 -4.11 -1.20 25.88
CA GLN A 253 -5.52 -0.78 25.81
C GLN A 253 -6.40 -1.78 25.06
N LEU A 254 -5.80 -2.65 24.23
CA LEU A 254 -6.52 -3.74 23.55
C LEU A 254 -7.01 -4.83 24.51
N LEU A 255 -6.41 -4.93 25.70
CA LEU A 255 -6.82 -5.86 26.75
C LEU A 255 -8.06 -5.39 27.53
N SER A 256 -8.54 -4.16 27.27
CA SER A 256 -9.78 -3.69 27.87
C SER A 256 -10.98 -4.50 27.37
N THR A 257 -11.96 -4.74 28.25
CA THR A 257 -13.15 -5.57 27.94
C THR A 257 -13.89 -5.09 26.68
N HIS A 258 -13.93 -3.78 26.46
CA HIS A 258 -14.57 -3.19 25.28
C HIS A 258 -13.79 -3.49 23.98
N SER A 259 -12.46 -3.41 24.00
CA SER A 259 -11.62 -3.72 22.84
C SER A 259 -11.55 -5.21 22.53
N LEU A 260 -11.62 -6.07 23.54
CA LEU A 260 -11.61 -7.53 23.37
C LEU A 260 -12.80 -8.05 22.56
N ILE A 261 -13.99 -7.44 22.70
CA ILE A 261 -15.16 -7.85 21.91
C ILE A 261 -14.95 -7.55 20.42
N LYS A 262 -14.26 -6.45 20.10
CA LYS A 262 -13.97 -6.03 18.71
C LYS A 262 -12.73 -6.71 18.11
N ILE A 263 -11.77 -7.12 18.93
CA ILE A 263 -10.54 -7.76 18.44
C ILE A 263 -10.81 -9.16 17.88
N ILE A 264 -11.76 -9.90 18.45
CA ILE A 264 -12.12 -11.26 18.01
C ILE A 264 -12.56 -11.26 16.54
N PRO A 265 -13.58 -10.48 16.11
CA PRO A 265 -13.98 -10.45 14.70
C PRO A 265 -12.90 -9.84 13.81
N THR A 266 -12.07 -8.92 14.33
CA THR A 266 -10.94 -8.34 13.58
C THR A 266 -9.91 -9.41 13.22
N VAL A 267 -9.40 -10.15 14.21
CA VAL A 267 -8.43 -11.24 14.02
C VAL A 267 -9.05 -12.38 13.22
N GLY A 268 -10.31 -12.73 13.50
CA GLY A 268 -11.05 -13.75 12.75
C GLY A 268 -11.16 -13.42 11.26
N THR A 269 -11.47 -12.18 10.92
CA THR A 269 -11.55 -11.72 9.52
C THR A 269 -10.17 -11.70 8.86
N SER A 270 -9.13 -11.25 9.57
CA SER A 270 -7.75 -11.28 9.07
C SER A 270 -7.29 -12.71 8.78
N LEU A 271 -7.55 -13.66 9.69
CA LEU A 271 -7.20 -15.07 9.48
C LEU A 271 -8.00 -15.70 8.34
N LEU A 272 -9.29 -15.38 8.23
CA LEU A 272 -10.13 -15.79 7.11
C LEU A 272 -9.55 -15.30 5.77
N LEU A 273 -9.12 -14.04 5.70
CA LEU A 273 -8.51 -13.49 4.49
C LEU A 273 -7.18 -14.17 4.18
N VAL A 274 -6.27 -14.28 5.15
CA VAL A 274 -4.96 -14.96 4.95
C VAL A 274 -5.15 -16.39 4.46
N THR A 275 -6.01 -17.17 5.14
CA THR A 275 -6.28 -18.55 4.75
C THR A 275 -6.95 -18.66 3.38
N THR A 276 -7.81 -17.70 3.02
CA THR A 276 -8.41 -17.64 1.68
C THR A 276 -7.34 -17.38 0.61
N LEU A 277 -6.43 -16.43 0.84
CA LEU A 277 -5.33 -16.14 -0.08
C LEU A 277 -4.35 -17.32 -0.22
N GLU A 278 -4.08 -18.04 0.86
CA GLU A 278 -3.15 -19.19 0.85
C GLU A 278 -3.75 -20.44 0.22
N ARG A 279 -5.04 -20.71 0.46
CA ARG A 279 -5.69 -21.98 0.06
C ARG A 279 -6.46 -21.89 -1.25
N CYS A 280 -6.92 -20.70 -1.65
CA CYS A 280 -7.76 -20.54 -2.83
C CYS A 280 -7.01 -19.76 -3.92
N SER A 281 -6.73 -20.43 -5.04
CA SER A 281 -6.11 -19.77 -6.21
C SER A 281 -7.12 -19.11 -7.16
N HIS A 282 -8.41 -19.12 -6.80
CA HIS A 282 -9.46 -18.56 -7.66
C HIS A 282 -9.43 -17.02 -7.63
N PRO A 283 -9.45 -16.32 -8.78
CA PRO A 283 -9.31 -14.86 -8.82
C PRO A 283 -10.45 -14.09 -8.12
N LEU A 284 -11.62 -14.71 -7.95
CA LEU A 284 -12.73 -14.15 -7.17
C LEU A 284 -12.66 -14.46 -5.67
N ALA A 285 -11.71 -15.26 -5.20
CA ALA A 285 -11.63 -15.68 -3.80
C ALA A 285 -11.51 -14.47 -2.87
N LEU A 286 -10.54 -13.58 -3.11
CA LEU A 286 -10.33 -12.37 -2.29
C LEU A 286 -11.54 -11.41 -2.33
N PRO A 287 -12.06 -11.00 -3.51
CA PRO A 287 -13.28 -10.19 -3.58
C PRO A 287 -14.48 -10.82 -2.88
N SER A 288 -14.68 -12.14 -3.03
CA SER A 288 -15.80 -12.84 -2.41
C SER A 288 -15.69 -12.86 -0.89
N ALA A 289 -14.49 -13.06 -0.34
CA ALA A 289 -14.26 -13.01 1.09
C ALA A 289 -14.50 -11.58 1.64
N LEU A 290 -14.01 -10.55 0.94
CA LEU A 290 -14.23 -9.16 1.32
C LEU A 290 -15.72 -8.76 1.28
N LEU A 291 -16.51 -9.31 0.36
CA LEU A 291 -17.97 -9.10 0.30
C LEU A 291 -18.72 -9.95 1.33
N ALA A 292 -18.23 -11.14 1.66
CA ALA A 292 -18.86 -12.01 2.65
C ALA A 292 -18.83 -11.40 4.06
N VAL A 293 -17.77 -10.67 4.40
CA VAL A 293 -17.61 -10.00 5.71
C VAL A 293 -18.75 -9.03 6.04
N PRO A 294 -19.05 -7.99 5.22
CA PRO A 294 -20.15 -7.07 5.51
C PRO A 294 -21.53 -7.75 5.41
N VAL A 295 -21.69 -8.75 4.54
CA VAL A 295 -22.94 -9.55 4.49
C VAL A 295 -23.15 -10.30 5.80
N LEU A 296 -22.12 -10.97 6.31
CA LEU A 296 -22.16 -11.68 7.59
C LEU A 296 -22.42 -10.70 8.74
N PHE A 297 -21.79 -9.53 8.73
CA PHE A 297 -22.03 -8.47 9.71
C PHE A 297 -23.51 -8.05 9.75
N HIS A 298 -24.14 -7.82 8.60
CA HIS A 298 -25.56 -7.45 8.54
C HIS A 298 -26.50 -8.60 8.94
N ILE A 299 -26.15 -9.86 8.66
CA ILE A 299 -26.90 -11.02 9.14
C ILE A 299 -26.86 -11.09 10.67
N VAL A 300 -25.68 -10.90 11.27
CA VAL A 300 -25.51 -10.89 12.73
C VAL A 300 -26.29 -9.71 13.35
N LEU A 301 -26.25 -8.54 12.72
CA LEU A 301 -27.00 -7.36 13.16
C LEU A 301 -28.51 -7.62 13.16
N ALA A 302 -29.04 -8.20 12.08
CA ALA A 302 -30.45 -8.57 11.98
C ALA A 302 -30.87 -9.64 12.99
N ALA A 303 -30.01 -10.65 13.23
CA ALA A 303 -30.27 -11.73 14.18
C ALA A 303 -30.23 -11.26 15.65
N SER A 304 -29.41 -10.25 15.95
CA SER A 304 -29.25 -9.70 17.31
C SER A 304 -30.26 -8.60 17.66
N GLY A 305 -31.03 -8.11 16.68
CA GLY A 305 -32.04 -7.08 16.87
C GLY A 305 -31.49 -5.66 17.02
N TYR A 306 -30.17 -5.46 16.86
CA TYR A 306 -29.57 -4.13 16.85
C TYR A 306 -29.84 -3.41 15.53
N THR A 307 -29.97 -2.09 15.58
CA THR A 307 -30.06 -1.26 14.37
C THR A 307 -28.68 -0.90 13.85
N LEU A 308 -28.59 -0.50 12.57
CA LEU A 308 -27.34 0.03 12.01
C LEU A 308 -26.86 1.28 12.76
N LYS A 309 -27.80 2.08 13.28
CA LYS A 309 -27.50 3.25 14.10
C LYS A 309 -26.84 2.85 15.42
N ASP A 310 -27.36 1.82 16.10
CA ASP A 310 -26.74 1.31 17.33
C ASP A 310 -25.32 0.81 17.05
N ALA A 311 -25.10 0.14 15.91
CA ALA A 311 -23.75 -0.28 15.51
C ALA A 311 -22.81 0.91 15.26
N GLN A 312 -23.29 1.99 14.65
CA GLN A 312 -22.53 3.23 14.45
C GLN A 312 -22.21 3.94 15.77
N ASP A 313 -23.20 4.05 16.66
CA ASP A 313 -23.06 4.70 17.97
C ASP A 313 -22.08 3.93 18.88
N ASN A 314 -22.03 2.60 18.76
CA ASN A 314 -21.06 1.75 19.44
C ASN A 314 -19.70 1.63 18.70
N GLY A 315 -19.52 2.36 17.59
CA GLY A 315 -18.27 2.40 16.83
C GLY A 315 -17.91 1.10 16.11
N TRP A 316 -18.89 0.29 15.71
CA TRP A 316 -18.68 -0.86 14.82
C TRP A 316 -18.60 -0.45 13.34
N VAL A 317 -19.25 0.66 12.99
CA VAL A 317 -19.32 1.19 11.63
C VAL A 317 -19.05 2.68 11.64
N ILE A 318 -18.30 3.16 10.65
CA ILE A 318 -18.03 4.59 10.46
C ILE A 318 -19.36 5.34 10.28
N GLN A 319 -19.51 6.46 10.98
CA GLN A 319 -20.70 7.30 10.85
C GLN A 319 -20.74 7.97 9.47
N PRO A 320 -21.92 8.04 8.83
CA PRO A 320 -22.05 8.78 7.59
C PRO A 320 -21.76 10.26 7.82
N PRO A 321 -21.38 11.02 6.77
CA PRO A 321 -21.25 12.47 6.87
C PRO A 321 -22.52 13.10 7.47
N PRO A 322 -22.41 14.19 8.26
CA PRO A 322 -23.56 14.87 8.83
C PRO A 322 -24.62 15.18 7.77
N ALA A 323 -25.89 14.94 8.10
CA ALA A 323 -27.04 15.19 7.21
C ALA A 323 -27.39 16.69 7.07
N ASP A 324 -26.52 17.58 7.56
CA ASP A 324 -26.72 19.03 7.67
C ASP A 324 -26.68 19.78 6.32
N GLY A 325 -26.58 19.05 5.20
CA GLY A 325 -26.60 19.63 3.86
C GLY A 325 -25.29 20.31 3.43
N ARG A 326 -24.34 20.51 4.35
CA ARG A 326 -23.10 21.25 4.09
C ARG A 326 -22.03 20.45 3.36
N MET A 327 -22.19 19.13 3.23
CA MET A 327 -21.23 18.24 2.53
C MET A 327 -21.92 17.18 1.64
N GLN A 328 -23.11 17.50 1.13
CA GLN A 328 -23.85 16.64 0.21
C GLN A 328 -23.24 16.68 -1.20
N TYR A 329 -22.78 17.86 -1.63
CA TYR A 329 -22.22 18.05 -2.98
C TYR A 329 -20.69 17.96 -2.97
N PHE A 330 -20.13 17.38 -4.03
CA PHE A 330 -18.67 17.23 -4.19
C PHE A 330 -17.91 18.54 -4.03
N TRP A 331 -18.44 19.65 -4.55
CA TRP A 331 -17.82 20.98 -4.50
C TRP A 331 -17.67 21.53 -3.08
N GLN A 332 -18.49 21.07 -2.13
CA GLN A 332 -18.43 21.50 -0.73
C GLN A 332 -17.28 20.84 0.04
N LEU A 333 -16.68 19.77 -0.48
CA LEU A 333 -15.49 19.14 0.13
C LEU A 333 -14.31 20.12 0.19
N TRP A 334 -14.24 21.08 -0.73
CA TRP A 334 -13.20 22.09 -0.76
C TRP A 334 -13.31 23.08 0.42
N ASP A 335 -14.49 23.25 1.02
CA ASP A 335 -14.66 24.09 2.20
C ASP A 335 -13.88 23.54 3.41
N MET A 336 -13.56 22.24 3.43
CA MET A 336 -12.74 21.59 4.46
C MET A 336 -11.30 22.09 4.49
N PHE A 337 -10.80 22.66 3.38
CA PHE A 337 -9.47 23.29 3.37
C PHE A 337 -9.43 24.59 4.19
N ASN A 338 -10.59 25.11 4.59
CA ASN A 338 -10.72 26.34 5.38
C ASN A 338 -10.07 27.57 4.71
N ILE A 339 -10.12 27.63 3.38
CA ILE A 339 -9.60 28.74 2.57
C ILE A 339 -10.79 29.60 2.13
N ARG A 340 -11.22 30.57 2.95
CA ARG A 340 -12.34 31.48 2.59
C ARG A 340 -11.84 32.79 1.98
N GLN A 341 -12.49 33.16 0.88
CA GLN A 341 -12.62 34.49 0.25
C GLN A 341 -11.43 35.46 0.41
N HIS A 342 -10.20 35.01 0.07
CA HIS A 342 -8.97 35.81 -0.10
C HIS A 342 -7.89 35.73 1.01
N GLY A 343 -7.87 34.72 1.88
CA GLY A 343 -6.75 34.53 2.81
C GLY A 343 -6.46 33.08 3.21
N LEU A 344 -5.19 32.77 3.47
CA LEU A 344 -4.73 31.53 4.09
C LEU A 344 -4.73 31.65 5.63
N SER A 345 -5.65 32.44 6.18
CA SER A 345 -5.79 32.70 7.62
C SER A 345 -6.40 31.53 8.39
N GLY A 346 -7.13 30.64 7.70
CA GLY A 346 -7.65 29.40 8.25
C GLY A 346 -6.61 28.27 8.38
N ILE A 347 -5.35 28.56 8.05
CA ILE A 347 -4.23 27.61 8.07
C ILE A 347 -3.25 27.98 9.18
N TYR A 348 -2.89 26.99 9.99
CA TYR A 348 -1.87 27.13 11.01
C TYR A 348 -0.48 26.83 10.43
N TRP A 349 0.14 27.87 9.90
CA TRP A 349 1.46 27.81 9.23
C TRP A 349 2.59 27.18 10.04
N PRO A 350 2.75 27.45 11.35
CA PRO A 350 3.79 26.80 12.14
C PRO A 350 3.69 25.27 12.10
N ALA A 351 2.47 24.73 12.17
CA ALA A 351 2.26 23.29 12.10
C ALA A 351 2.59 22.71 10.71
N LEU A 352 2.28 23.44 9.64
CA LEU A 352 2.62 23.04 8.27
C LEU A 352 4.14 22.99 8.08
N VAL A 353 4.85 24.06 8.46
CA VAL A 353 6.31 24.15 8.32
C VAL A 353 7.01 23.07 9.15
N ALA A 354 6.49 22.76 10.34
CA ALA A 354 7.00 21.70 11.20
C ALA A 354 6.93 20.29 10.57
N GLN A 355 6.16 20.09 9.49
CA GLN A 355 6.10 18.80 8.79
C GLN A 355 7.24 18.59 7.79
N GLY A 356 8.11 19.58 7.55
CA GLY A 356 9.23 19.48 6.60
C GLY A 356 10.06 18.19 6.71
N PRO A 357 10.50 17.77 7.91
CA PRO A 357 11.25 16.51 8.07
C PRO A 357 10.43 15.26 7.69
N LYS A 358 9.14 15.23 8.00
CA LYS A 358 8.25 14.09 7.63
C LYS A 358 8.01 14.05 6.13
N LEU A 359 7.91 15.21 5.47
CA LEU A 359 7.82 15.32 4.01
C LEU A 359 9.11 14.82 3.35
N ALA A 360 10.28 15.19 3.87
CA ALA A 360 11.55 14.66 3.36
C ALA A 360 11.61 13.13 3.49
N GLY A 361 11.21 12.58 4.64
CA GLY A 361 11.12 11.14 4.84
C GLY A 361 10.05 10.44 3.99
N LEU A 362 9.00 11.15 3.55
CA LEU A 362 8.00 10.59 2.63
C LEU A 362 8.56 10.40 1.21
N PHE A 363 9.54 11.21 0.81
CA PHE A 363 10.18 11.09 -0.51
C PHE A 363 11.37 10.13 -0.53
N LEU A 364 12.18 10.14 0.54
CA LEU A 364 13.35 9.29 0.72
C LEU A 364 12.96 7.85 1.07
#